data_AF-K5VHG7-F1
#
_entry.id   AF-K5VHG7-F1
#
_cell.length_a   1.000
_cell.length_b   1.000
_cell.length_c   1.000
_cell.angle_alpha   90.00
_cell.angle_beta   90.00
_cell.angle_gamma   90.00
#
_symmetry.space_group_name_H-M   'P 1'
#
loop_
_entity.id
_entity.type
_entity.pdbx_description
1 polymer ?
#
loop_
_entity_poly.entity_id
_entity_poly.type
_entity_poly.pdbx_seq_one_letter_code
_entity_poly.pdbx_strand_id
1 'polypeptide(L)'
;MPVAISFLFSFALMMRTKPHTWGVILHVLTHVLMLLLIPSDYVVQYLMVMFFSSPFLIRLAKRSSSYDILFAFLPLLIGTGGMMFTA
;
A
#
# COMPACT_ATOMS: atom_id res chain seq x y z
N MET A 1 0.17 17.45 1.41
CA MET A 1 -1.23 16.98 1.36
C MET A 1 -1.38 15.51 0.93
N PRO A 2 -0.79 15.00 -0.17
CA PRO A 2 -1.06 13.64 -0.62
C PRO A 2 -0.50 12.54 0.30
N VAL A 3 0.59 12.82 1.03
CA VAL A 3 1.13 11.94 2.08
C VAL A 3 0.12 11.69 3.20
N ALA A 4 -0.54 12.73 3.72
CA ALA A 4 -1.54 12.53 4.77
C ALA A 4 -2.73 11.69 4.26
N ILE A 5 -3.11 11.88 3.00
CA ILE A 5 -4.18 11.12 2.34
C ILE A 5 -3.77 9.65 2.17
N SER A 6 -2.50 9.35 1.85
CA SER A 6 -2.04 7.96 1.71
C SER A 6 -2.13 7.18 3.02
N PHE A 7 -1.78 7.79 4.15
CA PHE A 7 -1.97 7.19 5.47
C PHE A 7 -3.44 7.02 5.84
N LEU A 8 -4.28 8.04 5.59
CA LEU A 8 -5.73 7.95 5.81
C LEU A 8 -6.37 6.81 5.00
N PHE A 9 -6.02 6.69 3.72
CA PHE A 9 -6.52 5.63 2.86
C PHE A 9 -6.05 4.25 3.32
N SER A 10 -4.77 4.11 3.65
CA SER A 10 -4.20 2.87 4.19
C SER A 10 -4.92 2.44 5.46
N PHE A 11 -5.13 3.37 6.38
CA PHE A 11 -5.82 3.12 7.63
C PHE A 11 -7.28 2.71 7.39
N ALA A 12 -8.00 3.41 6.51
CA ALA A 12 -9.36 3.03 6.14
C ALA A 12 -9.43 1.61 5.57
N LEU A 13 -8.44 1.21 4.75
CA LEU A 13 -8.36 -0.15 4.23
C LEU A 13 -8.07 -1.15 5.35
N MET A 14 -7.09 -0.89 6.22
CA MET A 14 -6.75 -1.75 7.37
C MET A 14 -7.94 -1.97 8.30
N MET A 15 -8.73 -0.92 8.58
CA MET A 15 -9.95 -1.03 9.39
C MET A 15 -11.00 -1.95 8.73
N ARG A 16 -11.04 -1.95 7.39
CA ARG A 16 -11.99 -2.77 6.62
C ARG A 16 -11.55 -4.22 6.49
N THR A 17 -10.26 -4.49 6.35
CA THR A 17 -9.71 -5.81 6.03
C THR A 17 -9.07 -6.54 7.21
N LYS A 18 -8.75 -5.81 8.29
CA LYS A 18 -8.14 -6.34 9.53
C LYS A 18 -6.92 -7.25 9.29
N PRO A 19 -5.89 -6.78 8.55
CA PRO A 19 -4.70 -7.55 8.28
C PRO A 19 -3.95 -7.94 9.56
N HIS A 20 -3.13 -8.98 9.47
CA HIS A 20 -2.23 -9.37 10.57
C HIS A 20 -1.28 -8.21 10.94
N THR A 21 -0.97 -8.05 12.23
CA THR A 21 -0.13 -6.95 12.76
C THR A 21 1.23 -6.87 12.07
N TRP A 22 1.89 -8.02 11.84
CA TRP A 22 3.15 -8.07 11.07
C TRP A 22 3.03 -7.50 9.66
N GLY A 23 1.93 -7.78 8.96
CA GLY A 23 1.67 -7.24 7.63
C GLY A 23 1.46 -5.72 7.65
N VAL A 24 0.76 -5.20 8.68
CA VAL A 24 0.62 -3.76 8.91
C VAL A 24 1.97 -3.09 9.14
N ILE A 25 2.80 -3.65 10.01
CA ILE A 25 4.12 -3.09 10.31
C ILE A 25 4.96 -3.03 9.05
N LEU A 26 5.02 -4.13 8.28
CA LEU A 26 5.81 -4.18 7.05
C LEU A 26 5.28 -3.22 5.97
N HIS A 27 3.96 -3.10 5.84
CA HIS A 27 3.32 -2.12 4.96
C HIS A 27 3.71 -0.68 5.33
N VAL A 28 3.56 -0.30 6.61
CA VAL A 28 3.85 1.07 7.06
C VAL A 28 5.35 1.37 6.91
N LEU A 29 6.21 0.42 7.30
CA LEU A 29 7.65 0.58 7.19
C LEU A 29 8.08 0.80 5.73
N THR A 30 7.60 -0.04 4.82
CA THR A 30 7.93 0.08 3.39
C THR A 30 7.31 1.31 2.76
N HIS A 31 6.10 1.73 3.19
CA HIS A 31 5.49 2.97 2.74
C HIS A 31 6.29 4.20 3.15
N VAL A 32 6.74 4.27 4.41
CA VAL A 32 7.60 5.35 4.91
C VAL A 32 8.95 5.34 4.19
N LEU A 33 9.55 4.17 3.98
CA LEU A 33 10.82 4.06 3.26
C LEU A 33 10.70 4.61 1.82
N MET A 34 9.65 4.23 1.10
CA MET A 34 9.43 4.71 -0.28
C MET A 34 9.13 6.22 -0.33
N LEU A 35 8.40 6.74 0.67
CA LEU A 35 8.19 8.19 0.82
C LEU A 35 9.51 8.96 1.00
N LEU A 36 10.52 8.38 1.65
CA LEU A 36 11.82 9.01 1.83
C LEU A 36 12.70 8.92 0.57
N LEU A 37 12.62 7.81 -0.17
CA LEU A 37 13.48 7.55 -1.32
C LEU A 37 13.01 8.24 -2.62
N ILE A 38 11.70 8.26 -2.87
CA ILE A 38 11.11 8.72 -4.15
C ILE A 38 9.78 9.50 -3.94
N PRO A 39 9.78 10.59 -3.15
CA PRO A 39 8.57 11.20 -2.57
C PRO A 39 7.49 11.67 -3.56
N SER A 40 7.86 12.28 -4.68
CA SER A 40 6.90 12.97 -5.57
C SER A 40 6.06 11.99 -6.39
N ASP A 41 6.70 11.02 -7.03
CA ASP A 41 6.03 10.11 -7.97
C ASP A 41 5.38 8.94 -7.24
N TYR A 42 6.03 8.47 -6.17
CA TYR A 42 5.57 7.33 -5.39
C TYR A 42 4.19 7.54 -4.79
N VAL A 43 3.95 8.66 -4.11
CA VAL A 43 2.75 8.80 -3.29
C VAL A 43 1.48 8.88 -4.14
N VAL A 44 1.59 9.45 -5.35
CA VAL A 44 0.49 9.51 -6.31
C VAL A 44 0.21 8.13 -6.90
N GLN A 45 1.26 7.42 -7.34
CA GLN A 45 1.12 6.05 -7.83
C GLN A 45 0.55 5.13 -6.75
N TYR A 46 1.01 5.29 -5.51
CA TYR A 46 0.52 4.57 -4.34
C TYR A 46 -0.98 4.75 -4.15
N LEU A 47 -1.44 6.00 -4.14
CA LEU A 47 -2.86 6.33 -4.01
C LEU A 47 -3.69 5.75 -5.17
N MET A 48 -3.22 5.86 -6.41
CA MET A 48 -3.91 5.30 -7.57
C MET A 48 -4.06 3.78 -7.45
N VAL A 49 -2.96 3.07 -7.23
CA VAL A 49 -2.97 1.60 -7.15
C VAL A 49 -3.81 1.12 -5.98
N MET A 50 -3.66 1.73 -4.80
CA MET A 50 -4.46 1.40 -3.63
C MET A 50 -5.95 1.66 -3.84
N PHE A 51 -6.32 2.78 -4.48
CA PHE A 51 -7.70 3.12 -4.77
C PHE A 51 -8.36 2.07 -5.67
N PHE A 52 -7.75 1.79 -6.83
CA PHE A 52 -8.33 0.86 -7.80
C PHE A 52 -8.26 -0.60 -7.36
N SER A 53 -7.22 -1.00 -6.60
CA SER A 53 -7.11 -2.37 -6.09
C SER A 53 -7.95 -2.63 -4.83
N SER A 54 -8.42 -1.58 -4.13
CA SER A 54 -9.12 -1.73 -2.85
C SER A 54 -10.34 -2.67 -2.89
N PRO A 55 -11.22 -2.71 -3.91
CA PRO A 55 -12.35 -3.65 -3.93
C PRO A 55 -11.87 -5.11 -4.02
N PHE A 56 -10.81 -5.34 -4.79
CA PHE A 56 -10.17 -6.65 -4.92
C PHE A 56 -9.52 -7.07 -3.60
N LEU A 57 -8.75 -6.18 -2.99
CA LEU A 57 -8.10 -6.41 -1.70
C LEU A 57 -9.12 -6.71 -0.59
N ILE A 58 -10.23 -5.97 -0.53
CA ILE A 58 -11.32 -6.22 0.42
C ILE A 58 -11.97 -7.57 0.19
N ARG A 59 -12.18 -7.97 -1.07
CA ARG A 59 -12.76 -9.28 -1.39
C ARG A 59 -11.80 -10.41 -1.06
N LEU A 60 -10.50 -10.22 -1.30
CA LEU A 60 -9.46 -11.20 -1.01
C LEU A 60 -9.27 -11.39 0.50
N ALA A 61 -9.29 -10.32 1.29
CA ALA A 61 -9.21 -10.38 2.74
C ALA A 61 -10.27 -11.30 3.37
N LYS A 62 -11.45 -11.42 2.75
CA LYS A 62 -12.52 -12.31 3.21
C LYS A 62 -12.34 -13.77 2.81
N ARG A 63 -11.45 -14.06 1.86
CA ARG A 63 -11.36 -15.37 1.18
C ARG A 63 -10.02 -16.08 1.40
N SER A 64 -8.94 -15.34 1.64
CA SER A 64 -7.61 -15.93 1.74
C SER A 64 -6.69 -15.09 2.62
N SER A 65 -5.82 -15.76 3.37
CA SER A 65 -4.69 -15.16 4.09
C SER A 65 -3.63 -14.57 3.16
N SER A 66 -3.64 -14.91 1.87
CA SER A 66 -2.75 -14.29 0.86
C SER A 66 -2.92 -12.78 0.74
N TYR A 67 -4.07 -12.25 1.19
CA TYR A 67 -4.28 -10.81 1.32
C TYR A 67 -3.19 -10.15 2.19
N ASP A 68 -2.80 -10.75 3.31
CA ASP A 68 -1.83 -10.13 4.24
C ASP A 68 -0.47 -9.92 3.57
N ILE A 69 -0.03 -10.90 2.77
CA ILE A 69 1.23 -10.82 2.03
C ILE A 69 1.15 -9.72 0.97
N LEU A 70 0.11 -9.74 0.14
CA LEU A 70 -0.08 -8.75 -0.92
C LEU A 70 -0.19 -7.32 -0.36
N PHE A 71 -0.94 -7.16 0.73
CA PHE A 71 -1.07 -5.89 1.41
C PHE A 71 0.29 -5.44 1.96
N ALA A 72 1.01 -6.29 2.69
CA ALA A 72 2.29 -5.96 3.30
C ALA A 72 3.32 -5.43 2.27
N PHE A 73 3.43 -6.08 1.12
CA PHE A 73 4.44 -5.75 0.11
C PHE A 73 3.96 -4.74 -0.95
N LEU A 74 2.69 -4.32 -0.95
CA LEU A 74 2.15 -3.37 -1.92
C LEU A 74 2.95 -2.05 -2.02
N PRO A 75 3.35 -1.40 -0.90
CA PRO A 75 4.12 -0.16 -0.94
C PRO A 75 5.45 -0.35 -1.67
N LEU A 76 6.10 -1.48 -1.42
CA LEU A 76 7.38 -1.83 -2.04
C LEU A 76 7.20 -2.10 -3.53
N LEU A 77 6.18 -2.88 -3.92
CA LEU A 77 5.85 -3.18 -5.32
C LEU A 77 5.60 -1.92 -6.14
N ILE A 78 4.85 -0.97 -5.56
CA ILE A 78 4.53 0.30 -6.23
C ILE A 78 5.78 1.16 -6.35
N GLY A 79 6.57 1.28 -5.28
CA GLY A 79 7.79 2.07 -5.29
C GLY A 79 8.84 1.55 -6.27
N THR A 80 9.10 0.24 -6.27
CA THR A 80 10.08 -0.36 -7.19
C THR A 80 9.57 -0.43 -8.63
N GLY A 81 8.29 -0.74 -8.83
CA GLY A 81 7.66 -0.73 -10.14
C GLY A 81 7.69 0.66 -10.76
N GLY A 82 7.35 1.71 -9.98
CA GLY A 82 7.44 3.10 -10.41
C GLY A 82 8.83 3.47 -10.92
N MET A 83 9.88 3.10 -10.18
CA MET A 83 11.27 3.36 -10.57
C MET A 83 11.66 2.70 -11.89
N MET A 84 11.21 1.46 -12.15
CA MET A 84 11.53 0.75 -13.40
C MET A 84 10.95 1.40 -14.65
N PHE A 85 9.82 2.12 -14.54
CA PHE A 85 9.19 2.79 -15.68
C PHE A 85 9.64 4.24 -15.86
N THR A 86 10.40 4.78 -14.90
CA THR A 86 10.94 6.15 -14.93
C THR A 86 12.45 6.22 -15.20
N ALA A 87 13.16 5.08 -15.13
CA ALA A 87 14.59 4.95 -15.44
C ALA A 87 14.82 4.61 -16.93
#